data_AF-A0A7X8V675-F1
#
_entry.id   AF-A0A7X8V675-F1
#
_cell.length_a   1.000
_cell.length_b   1.000
_cell.length_c   1.000
_cell.angle_alpha   90.00
_cell.angle_beta   90.00
_cell.angle_gamma   90.00
#
_symmetry.space_group_name_H-M   'P 1'
#
loop_
_entity.id
_entity.type
_entity.pdbx_description
1 polymer ?
#
loop_
_entity_poly.entity_id
_entity_poly.type
_entity_poly.pdbx_seq_one_letter_code
_entity_poly.pdbx_strand_id
1 'polypeptide(L)'
;MKHSTARYLVLFLSLFFLSLVFFLVPGVFFLAPVTGSQGEEGFYPALPGRFFLADANENQVPDHLGFTVLVKGNYAGEKFWLCGELQALVGDDWQTLAYTAQEFDWAGAPVEASIYFYGGEIRRLQQDGPFRLLLQLKGVNVDRQEFAGFTPSYRYDAFEKADLVLTGGGVQKTSEVLQMVEDWAKVNRVTLGPLEEVTYTFDRWRLDYKGTRKEPARRFWVEPTGKISCATRVRAR
;
A
#
# COMPACT_ATOMS: atom_id res chain seq x y z
N MET A 1 -16.31 -57.96 -37.68
CA MET A 1 -16.50 -56.51 -37.39
C MET A 1 -16.94 -56.31 -35.94
N LYS A 2 -16.02 -56.29 -34.96
CA LYS A 2 -16.36 -56.09 -33.53
C LYS A 2 -15.35 -55.22 -32.75
N HIS A 3 -14.39 -54.58 -33.43
CA HIS A 3 -13.33 -53.78 -32.79
C HIS A 3 -13.54 -52.25 -32.84
N SER A 4 -14.64 -51.78 -33.45
CA SER A 4 -14.85 -50.36 -33.72
C SER A 4 -15.46 -49.63 -32.51
N THR A 5 -16.52 -50.17 -31.91
CA THR A 5 -17.30 -49.52 -30.84
C THR A 5 -16.54 -49.35 -29.53
N ALA A 6 -15.67 -50.30 -29.16
CA ALA A 6 -14.87 -50.20 -27.94
C ALA A 6 -13.85 -49.06 -27.99
N ARG A 7 -13.30 -48.75 -29.18
CA ARG A 7 -12.32 -47.66 -29.36
C ARG A 7 -12.97 -46.28 -29.22
N TYR A 8 -14.17 -46.11 -29.76
CA TYR A 8 -14.93 -44.86 -29.61
C TYR A 8 -15.39 -44.62 -28.16
N LEU A 9 -15.75 -45.69 -27.44
CA LEU A 9 -16.12 -45.58 -26.02
C LEU A 9 -14.94 -45.13 -25.15
N VAL A 10 -13.74 -45.67 -25.39
CA VAL A 10 -12.52 -45.29 -24.66
C VAL A 10 -12.11 -43.85 -24.99
N LEU A 11 -12.18 -43.45 -26.27
CA LEU A 11 -11.92 -42.06 -26.68
C LEU A 11 -12.91 -41.09 -26.04
N PHE A 12 -14.21 -41.42 -26.03
CA PHE A 12 -15.24 -40.58 -25.43
C PHE A 12 -15.05 -40.44 -23.91
N LEU A 13 -14.75 -41.54 -23.20
CA LEU A 13 -14.45 -41.51 -21.77
C LEU A 13 -13.18 -40.70 -21.46
N SER A 14 -12.12 -40.83 -22.27
CA SER A 14 -10.89 -40.07 -22.08
C SER A 14 -11.06 -38.56 -22.28
N LEU A 15 -11.84 -38.15 -23.29
CA LEU A 15 -12.17 -36.74 -23.55
C LEU A 15 -13.08 -36.15 -22.46
N PHE A 16 -14.03 -36.94 -21.96
CA PHE A 16 -14.90 -36.54 -20.86
C PHE A 16 -14.09 -36.31 -19.58
N PHE A 17 -13.18 -37.23 -19.22
CA PHE A 17 -12.29 -37.06 -18.07
C PHE A 17 -11.35 -35.86 -18.23
N LEU A 18 -10.81 -35.62 -19.44
CA LEU A 18 -9.95 -34.47 -19.68
C LEU A 18 -10.72 -33.15 -19.52
N SER A 19 -11.97 -33.06 -20.00
CA SER A 19 -12.81 -31.88 -19.79
C SER A 19 -13.19 -31.69 -18.32
N LEU A 20 -13.44 -32.77 -17.59
CA LEU A 20 -13.78 -32.71 -16.17
C LEU A 20 -12.62 -32.13 -15.35
N VAL A 21 -11.38 -32.55 -15.65
CA VAL A 21 -10.18 -31.99 -15.02
C VAL A 21 -9.95 -30.53 -15.42
N PHE A 22 -10.18 -30.17 -16.70
CA PHE A 22 -10.00 -28.79 -17.18
C PHE A 22 -11.01 -27.80 -16.59
N PHE A 23 -12.22 -28.26 -16.22
CA PHE A 23 -13.24 -27.45 -15.56
C PHE A 23 -13.16 -27.48 -14.02
N LEU A 24 -12.60 -28.53 -13.40
CA LEU A 24 -12.44 -28.61 -11.95
C LEU A 24 -11.18 -27.92 -11.42
N VAL A 25 -10.09 -27.84 -12.19
CA VAL A 25 -8.83 -27.24 -11.73
C VAL A 25 -8.86 -25.70 -11.61
N PRO A 26 -9.58 -24.93 -12.46
CA PRO A 26 -9.67 -23.47 -12.27
C PRO A 26 -10.49 -23.07 -11.04
N GLY A 27 -11.40 -23.94 -10.57
CA GLY A 27 -12.26 -23.67 -9.41
C GLY A 27 -11.56 -23.75 -8.05
N VAL A 28 -10.39 -24.40 -7.98
CA VAL A 28 -9.64 -24.55 -6.73
C VAL A 28 -8.71 -23.36 -6.47
N PHE A 29 -8.38 -22.55 -7.48
CA PHE A 29 -7.54 -21.36 -7.32
C PHE A 29 -8.31 -20.07 -7.00
N PHE A 30 -9.65 -20.08 -7.05
CA PHE A 30 -10.48 -18.90 -6.76
C PHE A 30 -11.18 -18.91 -5.39
N LEU A 31 -10.98 -19.95 -4.58
CA LEU A 31 -11.54 -20.06 -3.24
C LEU A 31 -10.49 -20.61 -2.27
N ALA A 32 -9.35 -19.93 -2.15
CA ALA A 32 -8.62 -19.98 -0.90
C ALA A 32 -9.37 -19.06 0.07
N PRO A 33 -10.11 -19.56 1.07
CA PRO A 33 -10.47 -18.71 2.19
C PRO A 33 -9.16 -18.22 2.80
N VAL A 34 -8.93 -16.91 2.77
CA VAL A 34 -7.92 -16.30 3.62
C VAL A 34 -8.35 -16.61 5.04
N THR A 35 -7.68 -17.58 5.66
CA THR A 35 -7.90 -17.94 7.05
C THR A 35 -7.37 -16.80 7.92
N GLY A 36 -8.19 -15.75 8.11
CA GLY A 36 -8.08 -14.91 9.28
C GLY A 36 -8.40 -15.77 10.49
N SER A 37 -7.56 -15.71 11.52
CA SER A 37 -7.80 -16.44 12.76
C SER A 37 -9.12 -15.98 13.37
N GLN A 38 -10.17 -16.80 13.24
CA GLN A 38 -11.32 -16.71 14.14
C GLN A 38 -10.86 -17.24 15.51
N GLY A 39 -10.26 -16.35 16.29
CA GLY A 39 -9.72 -16.66 17.60
C GLY A 39 -9.89 -15.48 18.54
N GLU A 40 -10.78 -15.67 19.52
CA GLU A 40 -11.06 -14.84 20.70
C GLU A 40 -11.93 -13.59 20.51
N GLU A 41 -12.87 -13.39 21.45
CA GLU A 41 -13.62 -12.14 21.64
C GLU A 41 -12.62 -11.02 21.97
N GLY A 42 -12.05 -10.42 20.94
CA GLY A 42 -11.04 -9.37 21.05
C GLY A 42 -11.23 -8.31 19.98
N PHE A 43 -10.44 -7.25 20.08
CA PHE A 43 -10.37 -6.21 19.05
C PHE A 43 -9.50 -6.68 17.89
N TYR A 44 -10.06 -6.72 16.69
CA TYR A 44 -9.32 -7.14 15.49
C TYR A 44 -9.89 -6.49 14.22
N PRO A 45 -9.06 -6.30 13.19
CA PRO A 45 -9.56 -6.03 11.84
C PRO A 45 -10.32 -7.27 11.36
N ALA A 46 -11.63 -7.13 11.11
CA ALA A 46 -12.46 -8.22 10.60
C ALA A 46 -12.13 -8.45 9.12
N LEU A 47 -11.16 -9.31 8.88
CA LEU A 47 -10.79 -9.77 7.55
C LEU A 47 -11.85 -10.74 6.98
N PRO A 48 -12.05 -10.77 5.65
CA PRO A 48 -11.29 -10.04 4.63
C PRO A 48 -11.67 -8.56 4.52
N GLY A 49 -10.67 -7.71 4.30
CA GLY A 49 -10.88 -6.34 3.81
C GLY A 49 -10.94 -6.30 2.29
N ARG A 50 -10.96 -5.08 1.71
CA ARG A 50 -10.97 -4.88 0.25
C ARG A 50 -9.90 -3.88 -0.18
N PHE A 51 -9.18 -4.21 -1.25
CA PHE A 51 -8.35 -3.25 -1.97
C PHE A 51 -9.19 -2.47 -2.98
N PHE A 52 -8.81 -1.22 -3.22
CA PHE A 52 -9.41 -0.37 -4.23
C PHE A 52 -8.39 0.64 -4.75
N LEU A 53 -8.65 1.18 -5.94
CA LEU A 53 -7.88 2.30 -6.49
C LEU A 53 -8.65 3.58 -6.15
N ALA A 54 -7.95 4.55 -5.59
CA ALA A 54 -8.50 5.88 -5.32
C ALA A 54 -7.92 6.88 -6.31
N ASP A 55 -8.78 7.80 -6.72
CA ASP A 55 -8.50 8.97 -7.55
C ASP A 55 -8.95 10.18 -6.74
N ALA A 56 -8.04 10.66 -5.88
CA ALA A 56 -8.33 11.66 -4.88
C ALA A 56 -8.35 13.09 -5.46
N ASN A 57 -7.75 13.30 -6.63
CA ASN A 57 -7.81 14.57 -7.35
C ASN A 57 -8.85 14.61 -8.48
N GLU A 58 -9.62 13.53 -8.66
CA GLU A 58 -10.76 13.40 -9.58
C GLU A 58 -10.39 13.56 -11.06
N ASN A 59 -9.18 13.15 -11.46
CA ASN A 59 -8.69 13.28 -12.84
C ASN A 59 -8.82 12.00 -13.69
N GLN A 60 -9.48 10.97 -13.15
CA GLN A 60 -9.71 9.64 -13.73
C GLN A 60 -8.46 8.73 -13.81
N VAL A 61 -7.35 9.14 -13.20
CA VAL A 61 -6.15 8.32 -13.07
C VAL A 61 -5.93 8.02 -11.59
N PRO A 62 -5.83 6.75 -11.18
CA PRO A 62 -5.55 6.42 -9.79
C PRO A 62 -4.29 7.08 -9.25
N ASP A 63 -4.41 7.75 -8.11
CA ASP A 63 -3.30 8.37 -7.40
C ASP A 63 -2.96 7.65 -6.09
N HIS A 64 -3.81 6.73 -5.62
CA HIS A 64 -3.56 5.91 -4.44
C HIS A 64 -4.05 4.46 -4.61
N LEU A 65 -3.37 3.54 -3.91
CA LEU A 65 -3.87 2.22 -3.60
C LEU A 65 -4.48 2.25 -2.20
N GLY A 66 -5.79 2.04 -2.11
CA GLY A 66 -6.54 2.01 -0.84
C GLY A 66 -6.78 0.59 -0.35
N PHE A 67 -6.91 0.44 0.97
CA PHE A 67 -7.44 -0.76 1.61
C PHE A 67 -8.44 -0.37 2.69
N THR A 68 -9.62 -0.99 2.65
CA THR A 68 -10.67 -0.83 3.68
C THR A 68 -10.80 -2.13 4.46
N VAL A 69 -11.06 -2.01 5.76
CA VAL A 69 -11.48 -3.13 6.59
C VAL A 69 -12.49 -2.68 7.64
N LEU A 70 -13.37 -3.60 8.04
CA LEU A 70 -14.26 -3.39 9.16
C LEU A 70 -13.51 -3.74 10.46
N VAL A 71 -13.37 -2.81 11.38
CA VAL A 71 -12.77 -3.05 12.70
C VAL A 71 -13.87 -3.37 13.71
N LYS A 72 -13.71 -4.46 14.48
CA LYS A 72 -14.68 -4.94 15.47
C LYS A 72 -14.03 -5.22 16.83
N GLY A 73 -14.85 -5.22 17.89
CA GLY A 73 -14.51 -5.64 19.26
C GLY A 73 -15.19 -4.76 20.31
N ASN A 74 -14.68 -4.79 21.55
CA ASN A 74 -15.31 -4.14 22.71
C ASN A 74 -14.43 -3.11 23.47
N TYR A 75 -13.40 -2.53 22.84
CA TYR A 75 -12.58 -1.50 23.50
C TYR A 75 -13.16 -0.12 23.18
N ALA A 76 -14.00 0.41 24.06
CA ALA A 76 -14.57 1.74 23.89
C ALA A 76 -13.69 2.82 24.53
N GLY A 77 -13.51 3.96 23.85
CA GLY A 77 -13.00 5.19 24.48
C GLY A 77 -11.51 5.51 24.27
N GLU A 78 -10.86 4.89 23.30
CA GLU A 78 -9.43 5.12 23.01
C GLU A 78 -9.19 5.49 21.54
N LYS A 79 -8.04 6.14 21.30
CA LYS A 79 -7.49 6.39 19.96
C LYS A 79 -6.77 5.13 19.49
N PHE A 80 -7.09 4.70 18.27
CA PHE A 80 -6.46 3.55 17.64
C PHE A 80 -5.80 3.96 16.32
N TRP A 81 -4.79 3.21 15.93
CA TRP A 81 -4.12 3.36 14.64
C TRP A 81 -4.26 2.08 13.83
N LEU A 82 -4.83 2.22 12.64
CA LEU A 82 -4.76 1.20 11.61
C LEU A 82 -3.51 1.46 10.77
N CYS A 83 -2.52 0.61 10.90
CA CYS A 83 -1.27 0.68 10.18
C CYS A 83 -1.24 -0.38 9.07
N GLY A 84 -0.62 -0.04 7.94
CA GLY A 84 -0.42 -0.96 6.83
C GLY A 84 1.01 -0.90 6.32
N GLU A 85 1.61 -2.06 6.17
CA GLU A 85 2.88 -2.25 5.48
C GLU A 85 2.61 -2.89 4.12
N LEU A 86 2.81 -2.12 3.05
CA LEU A 86 2.70 -2.58 1.67
C LEU A 86 4.05 -3.12 1.22
N GLN A 87 4.05 -4.37 0.76
CA GLN A 87 5.24 -5.05 0.30
C GLN A 87 5.07 -5.53 -1.15
N ALA A 88 6.16 -5.58 -1.89
CA ALA A 88 6.22 -6.22 -3.20
C ALA A 88 7.29 -7.31 -3.22
N LEU A 89 7.13 -8.25 -4.14
CA LEU A 89 8.14 -9.25 -4.41
C LEU A 89 9.20 -8.64 -5.34
N VAL A 90 10.42 -8.52 -4.85
CA VAL A 90 11.57 -7.98 -5.59
C VAL A 90 12.64 -9.06 -5.64
N GLY A 91 12.83 -9.67 -6.81
CA GLY A 91 13.55 -10.94 -6.90
C GLY A 91 12.75 -12.03 -6.20
N ASP A 92 13.34 -12.68 -5.21
CA ASP A 92 12.69 -13.73 -4.41
C ASP A 92 12.26 -13.25 -3.01
N ASP A 93 12.49 -11.97 -2.69
CA ASP A 93 12.26 -11.42 -1.35
C ASP A 93 11.11 -10.41 -1.34
N TRP A 94 10.29 -10.48 -0.30
CA TRP A 94 9.29 -9.47 -0.02
C TRP A 94 9.93 -8.24 0.61
N GLN A 95 9.83 -7.10 -0.05
CA GLN A 95 10.39 -5.84 0.39
C GLN A 95 9.30 -4.82 0.67
N THR A 96 9.43 -4.09 1.77
CA THR A 96 8.55 -2.97 2.12
C THR A 96 8.69 -1.84 1.10
N LEU A 97 7.60 -1.49 0.44
CA LEU A 97 7.52 -0.34 -0.45
C LEU A 97 7.07 0.91 0.30
N ALA A 98 6.06 0.74 1.15
CA ALA A 98 5.44 1.84 1.86
C ALA A 98 4.85 1.36 3.19
N TYR A 99 4.79 2.29 4.13
CA TYR A 99 4.07 2.15 5.38
C TYR A 99 3.15 3.36 5.54
N THR A 100 1.95 3.13 6.02
CA THR A 100 1.04 4.20 6.43
C THR A 100 0.27 3.85 7.69
N ALA A 101 -0.16 4.86 8.45
CA ALA A 101 -0.98 4.71 9.64
C ALA A 101 -2.13 5.73 9.64
N GLN A 102 -3.36 5.25 9.77
CA GLN A 102 -4.56 6.07 9.94
C GLN A 102 -5.04 6.00 11.38
N GLU A 103 -5.14 7.15 12.04
CA GLU A 103 -5.80 7.27 13.34
C GLU A 103 -7.32 7.25 13.16
N PHE A 104 -8.04 6.58 14.06
CA PHE A 104 -9.49 6.64 14.12
C PHE A 104 -9.97 6.56 15.57
N ASP A 105 -11.05 7.29 15.86
CA ASP A 105 -11.76 7.19 17.13
C ASP A 105 -12.72 6.01 17.08
N TRP A 106 -12.74 5.22 18.15
CA TRP A 106 -13.62 4.07 18.23
C TRP A 106 -14.45 4.06 19.51
N ALA A 107 -15.77 4.10 19.33
CA ALA A 107 -16.76 4.13 20.41
C ALA A 107 -17.38 2.75 20.70
N GLY A 108 -16.72 1.66 20.28
CA GLY A 108 -17.19 0.29 20.49
C GLY A 108 -18.22 -0.22 19.47
N ALA A 109 -18.68 0.60 18.53
CA ALA A 109 -19.48 0.16 17.38
C ALA A 109 -18.57 -0.19 16.19
N PRO A 110 -18.85 -1.24 15.39
CA PRO A 110 -18.02 -1.56 14.22
C PRO A 110 -17.77 -0.34 13.32
N VAL A 111 -16.53 -0.11 12.95
CA VAL A 111 -16.10 1.05 12.15
C VAL A 111 -15.37 0.59 10.90
N GLU A 112 -15.72 1.16 9.75
CA GLU A 112 -14.94 0.96 8.53
C GLU A 112 -13.74 1.92 8.58
N ALA A 113 -12.53 1.36 8.52
CA ALA A 113 -11.30 2.10 8.52
C ALA A 113 -10.56 1.85 7.19
N SER A 114 -10.00 2.92 6.63
CA SER A 114 -9.27 2.87 5.38
C SER A 114 -7.86 3.41 5.55
N ILE A 115 -6.92 2.83 4.82
CA ILE A 115 -5.54 3.30 4.68
C ILE A 115 -5.22 3.48 3.21
N TYR A 116 -4.29 4.39 2.91
CA TYR A 116 -3.96 4.79 1.54
C TYR A 116 -2.44 4.77 1.32
N PHE A 117 -2.01 4.11 0.26
CA PHE A 117 -0.63 4.12 -0.20
C PHE A 117 -0.51 5.02 -1.42
N TYR A 118 0.39 6.00 -1.35
CA TYR A 118 0.59 6.96 -2.43
C TYR A 118 1.11 6.29 -3.71
N GLY A 119 0.32 6.39 -4.78
CA GLY A 119 0.61 5.78 -6.08
C GLY A 119 1.86 6.35 -6.75
N GLY A 120 2.20 7.62 -6.47
CA GLY A 120 3.43 8.23 -6.96
C GLY A 120 4.70 7.51 -6.47
N GLU A 121 4.68 6.90 -5.28
CA GLU A 121 5.81 6.10 -4.79
C GLU A 121 5.89 4.75 -5.51
N ILE A 122 4.77 4.09 -5.75
CA ILE A 122 4.70 2.84 -6.53
C ILE A 122 5.24 3.09 -7.95
N ARG A 123 4.78 4.17 -8.59
CA ARG A 123 5.24 4.60 -9.93
C ARG A 123 6.74 4.88 -9.94
N ARG A 124 7.25 5.60 -8.94
CA ARG A 124 8.68 5.97 -8.84
C ARG A 124 9.56 4.73 -8.67
N LEU A 125 9.12 3.76 -7.90
CA LEU A 125 9.84 2.49 -7.68
C LEU A 125 9.76 1.54 -8.88
N GLN A 126 8.87 1.81 -9.85
CA GLN A 126 8.63 0.96 -11.02
C GLN A 126 8.28 -0.49 -10.64
N GLN A 127 7.52 -0.64 -9.56
CA GLN A 127 7.20 -1.94 -9.00
C GLN A 127 5.78 -2.37 -9.35
N ASP A 128 5.67 -3.46 -10.11
CA ASP A 128 4.39 -4.10 -10.39
C ASP A 128 3.94 -4.96 -9.20
N GLY A 129 2.61 -5.09 -9.06
CA GLY A 129 1.97 -6.02 -8.14
C GLY A 129 1.94 -7.47 -8.66
N PRO A 130 1.35 -8.41 -7.92
CA PRO A 130 0.52 -8.19 -6.75
C PRO A 130 1.34 -7.76 -5.52
N PHE A 131 0.75 -6.88 -4.71
CA PHE A 131 1.34 -6.42 -3.46
C PHE A 131 0.81 -7.25 -2.30
N ARG A 132 1.64 -7.45 -1.28
CA ARG A 132 1.29 -8.08 0.00
C ARG A 132 1.02 -7.00 1.04
N LEU A 133 -0.08 -7.09 1.76
CA LEU A 133 -0.39 -6.17 2.86
C LEU A 133 -0.29 -6.89 4.20
N LEU A 134 0.57 -6.36 5.07
CA LEU A 134 0.56 -6.66 6.50
C LEU A 134 -0.18 -5.51 7.19
N LEU A 135 -1.23 -5.84 7.93
CA LEU A 135 -2.06 -4.87 8.62
C LEU A 135 -1.77 -4.97 10.11
N GLN A 136 -1.58 -3.82 10.76
CA GLN A 136 -1.30 -3.76 12.18
C GLN A 136 -2.28 -2.80 12.85
N LEU A 137 -2.85 -3.22 13.97
CA LEU A 137 -3.76 -2.43 14.77
C LEU A 137 -3.06 -2.08 16.09
N LYS A 138 -2.93 -0.78 16.36
CA LYS A 138 -2.25 -0.25 17.55
C LYS A 138 -3.21 0.57 18.41
N GLY A 139 -3.02 0.53 19.71
CA GLY A 139 -3.75 1.29 20.72
C GLY A 139 -3.16 1.08 22.10
N VAL A 140 -3.80 1.58 23.15
CA VAL A 140 -3.34 1.29 24.52
C VAL A 140 -3.54 -0.20 24.78
N ASN A 141 -2.47 -0.92 25.11
CA ASN A 141 -2.47 -2.38 25.28
C ASN A 141 -2.93 -3.19 24.06
N VAL A 142 -2.96 -2.58 22.88
CA VAL A 142 -3.25 -3.25 21.61
C VAL A 142 -2.05 -3.09 20.71
N ASP A 143 -1.46 -4.22 20.33
CA ASP A 143 -0.51 -4.31 19.24
C ASP A 143 -0.70 -5.68 18.57
N ARG A 144 -1.47 -5.69 17.48
CA ARG A 144 -1.80 -6.90 16.74
C ARG A 144 -1.47 -6.71 15.27
N GLN A 145 -0.76 -7.67 14.69
CA GLN A 145 -0.42 -7.67 13.28
C GLN A 145 -0.98 -8.92 12.60
N GLU A 146 -1.60 -8.73 11.44
CA GLU A 146 -2.22 -9.78 10.66
C GLU A 146 -1.87 -9.64 9.18
N PHE A 147 -1.83 -10.77 8.48
CA PHE A 147 -1.73 -10.77 7.03
C PHE A 147 -3.11 -10.49 6.43
N ALA A 148 -3.26 -9.35 5.75
CA ALA A 148 -4.55 -8.90 5.22
C ALA A 148 -4.89 -9.46 3.84
N GLY A 149 -3.89 -9.88 3.07
CA GLY A 149 -4.06 -10.46 1.74
C GLY A 149 -3.12 -9.89 0.68
N PHE A 150 -3.37 -10.31 -0.55
CA PHE A 150 -2.72 -9.80 -1.74
C PHE A 150 -3.65 -8.89 -2.54
N THR A 151 -3.09 -7.86 -3.17
CA THR A 151 -3.83 -7.07 -4.14
C THR A 151 -4.06 -7.87 -5.44
N PRO A 152 -5.02 -7.46 -6.28
CA PRO A 152 -4.93 -7.73 -7.71
C PRO A 152 -3.58 -7.25 -8.27
N SER A 153 -3.15 -7.82 -9.41
CA SER A 153 -1.96 -7.33 -10.10
C SER A 153 -2.23 -5.96 -10.73
N TYR A 154 -1.52 -4.94 -10.25
CA TYR A 154 -1.52 -3.59 -10.82
C TYR A 154 -0.15 -3.28 -11.41
N ARG A 155 -0.14 -2.58 -12.54
CA ARG A 155 1.12 -2.06 -13.09
C ARG A 155 1.50 -0.75 -12.42
N TYR A 156 2.80 -0.51 -12.23
CA TYR A 156 3.28 0.73 -11.62
C TYR A 156 2.86 1.99 -12.40
N ASP A 157 2.72 1.87 -13.73
CA ASP A 157 2.40 2.98 -14.61
C ASP A 157 0.90 3.29 -14.69
N ALA A 158 0.06 2.47 -14.05
CA ALA A 158 -1.37 2.75 -13.86
C ALA A 158 -1.62 3.82 -12.80
N PHE A 159 -0.64 4.10 -11.93
CA PHE A 159 -0.71 5.15 -10.92
C PHE A 159 -0.10 6.43 -11.45
N GLU A 160 -0.65 7.57 -11.07
CA GLU A 160 -0.01 8.86 -11.29
C GLU A 160 0.74 9.39 -10.07
N LYS A 161 1.52 10.44 -10.30
CA LYS A 161 2.19 11.21 -9.26
C LYS A 161 1.38 12.49 -9.01
N ALA A 162 0.28 12.36 -8.27
CA ALA A 162 -0.61 13.48 -7.94
C ALA A 162 0.04 14.49 -6.97
N ASP A 163 -0.36 15.76 -7.06
CA ASP A 163 0.00 16.78 -6.06
C ASP A 163 -0.68 16.48 -4.71
N LEU A 164 -1.93 16.00 -4.75
CA LEU A 164 -2.75 15.68 -3.59
C LEU A 164 -2.40 14.29 -3.04
N VAL A 165 -2.13 14.20 -1.74
CA VAL A 165 -1.76 12.97 -1.04
C VAL A 165 -2.66 12.74 0.16
N LEU A 166 -3.27 11.56 0.23
CA LEU A 166 -4.07 11.10 1.36
C LEU A 166 -3.12 10.53 2.43
N THR A 167 -2.98 11.26 3.54
CA THR A 167 -2.13 10.87 4.68
C THR A 167 -2.97 10.40 5.85
N GLY A 168 -2.35 9.74 6.82
CA GLY A 168 -2.98 9.41 8.11
C GLY A 168 -3.55 10.59 8.88
N GLY A 169 -3.02 11.80 8.65
CA GLY A 169 -3.46 13.05 9.26
C GLY A 169 -4.40 13.89 8.39
N GLY A 170 -4.89 13.35 7.28
CA GLY A 170 -5.76 14.05 6.32
C GLY A 170 -5.08 14.32 4.97
N VAL A 171 -5.64 15.25 4.20
CA VAL A 171 -5.16 15.56 2.86
C VAL A 171 -4.01 16.58 2.92
N GLN A 172 -2.91 16.29 2.22
CA GLN A 172 -1.79 17.21 2.05
C GLN A 172 -1.44 17.40 0.58
N LYS A 173 -0.78 18.50 0.23
CA LYS A 173 -0.27 18.73 -1.12
C LYS A 173 1.25 18.74 -1.18
N THR A 174 1.80 18.16 -2.23
CA THR A 174 3.23 18.16 -2.51
C THR A 174 3.74 19.60 -2.65
N SER A 175 2.97 20.46 -3.32
CA SER A 175 3.24 21.90 -3.49
C SER A 175 3.36 22.66 -2.17
N GLU A 176 2.50 22.36 -1.18
CA GLU A 176 2.55 22.99 0.15
C GLU A 176 3.79 22.56 0.93
N VAL A 177 4.17 21.29 0.84
CA VAL A 177 5.37 20.75 1.51
C VAL A 177 6.64 21.30 0.85
N LEU A 178 6.65 21.45 -0.47
CA LEU A 178 7.74 22.11 -1.19
C LEU A 178 7.94 23.54 -0.68
N GLN A 179 6.85 24.32 -0.58
CA GLN A 179 6.89 25.68 -0.05
C GLN A 179 7.43 25.71 1.39
N MET A 180 7.01 24.76 2.23
CA MET A 180 7.47 24.65 3.62
C MET A 180 8.99 24.42 3.70
N VAL A 181 9.55 23.56 2.85
CA VAL A 181 11.00 23.30 2.80
C VAL A 181 11.76 24.50 2.25
N GLU A 182 11.22 25.19 1.25
CA GLU A 182 11.81 26.41 0.71
C GLU A 182 11.88 27.52 1.76
N ASP A 183 10.81 27.72 2.53
CA ASP A 183 10.77 28.75 3.58
C ASP A 183 11.69 28.38 4.75
N TRP A 184 11.72 27.10 5.14
CA TRP A 184 12.70 26.61 6.10
C TRP A 184 14.14 26.88 5.64
N ALA A 185 14.44 26.62 4.37
CA ALA A 185 15.78 26.83 3.81
C ALA A 185 16.18 28.31 3.81
N LYS A 186 15.24 29.22 3.50
CA LYS A 186 15.45 30.67 3.61
C LYS A 186 15.80 31.09 5.04
N VAL A 187 15.02 30.63 6.02
CA VAL A 187 15.24 30.94 7.45
C VAL A 187 16.60 30.42 7.92
N ASN A 188 16.99 29.22 7.49
CA ASN A 188 18.25 28.58 7.87
C ASN A 188 19.44 28.95 6.95
N ARG A 189 19.26 29.90 6.03
CA ARG A 189 20.28 30.37 5.06
C ARG A 189 20.91 29.25 4.23
N VAL A 190 20.11 28.24 3.89
CA VAL A 190 20.50 27.14 3.01
C VAL A 190 20.10 27.47 1.57
N THR A 191 21.05 27.46 0.64
CA THR A 191 20.72 27.62 -0.79
C THR A 191 20.35 26.27 -1.39
N LEU A 192 19.08 26.10 -1.74
CA LEU A 192 18.59 24.90 -2.43
C LEU A 192 19.03 24.92 -3.90
N GLY A 193 19.50 23.79 -4.42
CA GLY A 193 19.63 23.60 -5.86
C GLY A 193 18.30 23.18 -6.50
N PRO A 194 18.31 22.74 -7.77
CA PRO A 194 17.11 22.21 -8.42
C PRO A 194 16.54 21.00 -7.66
N LEU A 195 15.22 20.94 -7.51
CA LEU A 195 14.52 19.76 -7.02
C LEU A 195 14.78 18.58 -7.97
N GLU A 196 15.18 17.45 -7.42
CA GLU A 196 15.41 16.20 -8.16
C GLU A 196 14.23 15.24 -8.00
N GLU A 197 13.78 15.04 -6.77
CA GLU A 197 12.72 14.09 -6.46
C GLU A 197 11.92 14.57 -5.25
N VAL A 198 10.63 14.28 -5.26
CA VAL A 198 9.75 14.43 -4.11
C VAL A 198 8.86 13.20 -4.01
N THR A 199 8.78 12.61 -2.83
CA THR A 199 7.92 11.45 -2.59
C THR A 199 7.34 11.49 -1.18
N TYR A 200 6.23 10.79 -1.00
CA TYR A 200 5.60 10.51 0.27
C TYR A 200 5.58 9.01 0.52
N THR A 201 6.22 8.56 1.61
CA THR A 201 6.25 7.15 2.02
C THR A 201 6.69 7.05 3.48
N PHE A 202 6.27 5.98 4.18
CA PHE A 202 6.51 5.80 5.62
C PHE A 202 5.97 6.99 6.44
N ASP A 203 4.76 7.44 6.06
CA ASP A 203 4.07 8.63 6.58
C ASP A 203 4.89 9.93 6.60
N ARG A 204 5.94 10.06 5.79
CA ARG A 204 6.76 11.27 5.73
C ARG A 204 7.10 11.67 4.32
N TRP A 205 7.34 12.96 4.13
CA TRP A 205 7.84 13.48 2.86
C TRP A 205 9.35 13.36 2.78
N ARG A 206 9.85 12.99 1.60
CA ARG A 206 11.27 13.04 1.25
C ARG A 206 11.45 13.94 0.03
N LEU A 207 12.25 14.99 0.19
CA LEU A 207 12.58 15.93 -0.87
C LEU A 207 14.07 15.91 -1.13
N ASP A 208 14.45 15.55 -2.34
CA ASP A 208 15.84 15.45 -2.77
C ASP A 208 16.15 16.63 -3.70
N TYR A 209 17.13 17.44 -3.32
CA TYR A 209 17.62 18.55 -4.12
C TYR A 209 19.04 18.27 -4.61
N LYS A 210 19.33 18.72 -5.83
CA LYS A 210 20.69 18.73 -6.37
C LYS A 210 21.54 19.77 -5.65
N GLY A 211 22.85 19.57 -5.69
CA GLY A 211 23.80 20.57 -5.21
C GLY A 211 23.86 21.78 -6.14
N THR A 212 24.35 22.90 -5.59
CA THR A 212 24.72 24.08 -6.38
C THR A 212 26.24 24.15 -6.52
N ARG A 213 26.76 25.24 -7.08
CA ARG A 213 28.21 25.50 -7.06
C ARG A 213 28.77 25.73 -5.65
N LYS A 214 27.92 26.10 -4.69
CA LYS A 214 28.32 26.53 -3.33
C LYS A 214 27.82 25.60 -2.22
N GLU A 215 26.77 24.83 -2.48
CA GLU A 215 26.13 23.94 -1.51
C GLU A 215 26.09 22.51 -2.05
N PRO A 216 26.30 21.49 -1.22
CA PRO A 216 26.15 20.11 -1.65
C PRO A 216 24.67 19.76 -1.90
N ALA A 217 24.44 18.61 -2.54
CA ALA A 217 23.09 18.05 -2.64
C ALA A 217 22.53 17.78 -1.24
N ARG A 218 21.22 17.98 -1.06
CA ARG A 218 20.55 17.82 0.24
C ARG A 218 19.30 16.95 0.10
N ARG A 219 19.03 16.18 1.15
CA ARG A 219 17.78 15.46 1.37
C ARG A 219 17.08 16.09 2.55
N PHE A 220 15.80 16.37 2.40
CA PHE A 220 14.93 16.82 3.46
C PHE A 220 13.91 15.74 3.78
N TRP A 221 13.60 15.59 5.06
CA TRP A 221 12.45 14.85 5.54
C TRP A 221 11.51 15.78 6.27
N VAL A 222 10.22 15.71 5.93
CA VAL A 222 9.16 16.43 6.62
C VAL A 222 8.26 15.40 7.29
N GLU A 223 8.29 15.40 8.62
CA GLU A 223 7.46 14.54 9.46
C GLU A 223 5.99 14.99 9.45
N PRO A 224 5.01 14.13 9.81
CA PRO A 224 3.60 14.52 9.94
C PRO A 224 3.36 15.76 10.80
N THR A 225 4.21 16.00 11.80
CA THR A 225 4.15 17.16 12.70
C THR A 225 4.66 18.47 12.08
N GLY A 226 5.11 18.44 10.82
CA GLY A 226 5.76 19.57 10.14
C GLY A 226 7.23 19.77 10.53
N LYS A 227 7.80 18.89 11.36
CA LYS A 227 9.23 18.95 11.69
C LYS A 227 10.07 18.63 10.46
N ILE A 228 10.99 19.53 10.12
CA ILE A 228 11.92 19.35 9.01
C ILE A 228 13.28 18.93 9.55
N SER A 229 13.84 17.87 8.98
CA SER A 229 15.24 17.47 9.14
C SER A 229 15.92 17.40 7.78
N CYS A 230 17.24 17.58 7.73
CA CYS A 230 17.99 17.47 6.47
C CYS A 230 19.34 16.79 6.65
N ALA A 231 19.81 16.16 5.57
CA ALA A 231 21.15 15.58 5.50
C ALA A 231 21.80 15.92 4.15
N THR A 232 23.12 16.06 4.17
CA THR A 232 23.91 16.14 2.94
C THR A 232 23.84 14.80 2.21
N ARG A 233 23.52 14.84 0.91
CA ARG A 233 23.54 13.65 0.06
C ARG A 233 24.95 13.47 -0.49
N VAL A 234 25.57 12.35 -0.13
CA VAL A 234 26.78 11.88 -0.81
C VAL A 234 26.33 11.23 -2.11
N ARG A 235 26.90 11.62 -3.25
CA ARG A 235 26.65 10.90 -4.52
C ARG A 235 27.05 9.43 -4.30
N ALA A 236 26.11 8.52 -4.50
CA ALA A 236 26.47 7.13 -4.74
C ALA A 236 27.37 7.12 -5.98
N ARG A 237 28.57 6.56 -5.82
CA ARG A 237 29.53 6.41 -6.91
C ARG A 237 29.07 5.35 -7.88
#